data_AF-A0A7V1WA38-F1
#
_entry.id   AF-A0A7V1WA38-F1
#
_cell.length_a   1.000
_cell.length_b   1.000
_cell.length_c   1.000
_cell.angle_alpha   90.00
_cell.angle_beta   90.00
_cell.angle_gamma   90.00
#
_symmetry.space_group_name_H-M   'P 1'
#
loop_
_entity.id
_entity.type
_entity.pdbx_description
1 polymer ?
#
loop_
_entity_poly.entity_id
_entity_poly.type
_entity_poly.pdbx_seq_one_letter_code
_entity_poly.pdbx_strand_id
1 'polypeptide(L)'
;MPPHDRAKLCLVAALVLFANCLDLASTYLASPDLANEWNILERWLGLGWTGIIAAKVLGAWMAVVGYAYYLHHHTACYPAPGMNRSDFCRHFAFGRPAGWLEMQCHLPARRHLWVSLGYFWAGMQLLVVWVAADNLLLLHGIVSPIRYYSELSYHLIQSAVVASMVMLRFYTANYRRYCVLSQTVPAFD
;
A
#
# COMPACT_ATOMS: atom_id res chain seq x y z
N MET A 1 -16.60 -13.32 -2.47
CA MET A 1 -16.45 -11.92 -2.01
C MET A 1 -17.84 -11.28 -1.95
N PRO A 2 -18.25 -10.73 -0.80
CA PRO A 2 -19.53 -10.03 -0.63
C PRO A 2 -19.70 -8.83 -1.59
N PRO A 3 -20.94 -8.43 -1.93
CA PRO A 3 -21.19 -7.31 -2.86
C PRO A 3 -20.51 -6.00 -2.45
N HIS A 4 -20.54 -5.68 -1.14
CA HIS A 4 -19.90 -4.49 -0.59
C HIS A 4 -18.37 -4.48 -0.79
N ASP A 5 -17.71 -5.65 -0.70
CA ASP A 5 -16.27 -5.75 -0.93
C ASP A 5 -15.91 -5.67 -2.41
N ARG A 6 -16.79 -6.16 -3.30
CA ARG A 6 -16.64 -5.95 -4.75
C ARG A 6 -16.69 -4.47 -5.11
N ALA A 7 -17.65 -3.72 -4.54
CA ALA A 7 -17.75 -2.28 -4.76
C ALA A 7 -16.49 -1.52 -4.29
N LYS A 8 -15.95 -1.85 -3.10
CA LYS A 8 -14.68 -1.30 -2.64
C LYS A 8 -13.52 -1.63 -3.59
N LEU A 9 -13.44 -2.88 -4.05
CA LEU A 9 -12.38 -3.30 -4.96
C LEU A 9 -12.46 -2.55 -6.29
N CYS A 10 -13.66 -2.39 -6.86
CA CYS A 10 -13.86 -1.60 -8.07
C CYS A 10 -13.46 -0.13 -7.88
N LEU A 11 -13.83 0.48 -6.74
CA LEU A 11 -13.43 1.84 -6.41
C LEU A 11 -11.91 1.98 -6.29
N VAL A 12 -11.26 1.06 -5.56
CA VAL A 12 -9.80 1.06 -5.42
C VAL A 12 -9.14 0.87 -6.78
N ALA A 13 -9.61 -0.06 -7.60
CA ALA A 13 -9.07 -0.27 -8.95
C ALA A 13 -9.21 0.99 -9.82
N ALA A 14 -10.36 1.66 -9.80
CA ALA A 14 -10.56 2.91 -10.52
C ALA A 14 -9.60 4.01 -10.04
N LEU A 15 -9.42 4.16 -8.72
CA LEU A 15 -8.50 5.15 -8.14
C LEU A 15 -7.03 4.83 -8.46
N VAL A 16 -6.64 3.55 -8.42
CA VAL A 16 -5.28 3.10 -8.80
C VAL A 16 -5.01 3.45 -10.25
N LEU A 17 -5.92 3.11 -11.17
CA LEU A 17 -5.77 3.42 -12.58
C LEU A 17 -5.69 4.93 -12.81
N PHE A 18 -6.61 5.69 -12.20
CA PHE A 18 -6.61 7.15 -12.29
C PHE A 18 -5.30 7.76 -11.79
N ALA A 19 -4.80 7.34 -10.62
CA ALA A 19 -3.56 7.84 -10.06
C ALA A 19 -2.36 7.56 -10.99
N ASN A 20 -2.26 6.36 -11.55
CA ASN A 20 -1.16 6.00 -12.46
C ASN A 20 -1.27 6.72 -13.81
N CYS A 21 -2.47 6.92 -14.34
CA CYS A 21 -2.67 7.71 -15.56
C CYS A 21 -2.32 9.19 -15.34
N LEU A 22 -2.74 9.77 -14.20
CA LEU A 22 -2.43 11.15 -13.84
C LEU A 22 -0.93 11.34 -13.67
N ASP A 23 -0.26 10.40 -13.00
CA ASP A 23 1.17 10.41 -12.83
C ASP A 23 1.90 10.36 -14.18
N LEU A 24 1.59 9.38 -15.04
CA LEU A 24 2.15 9.30 -16.40
C LEU A 24 1.95 10.59 -17.21
N ALA A 25 0.75 11.15 -17.19
CA ALA A 25 0.45 12.39 -17.90
C ALA A 25 1.26 13.56 -17.33
N SER A 26 1.34 13.68 -16.01
CA SER A 26 2.11 14.74 -15.35
C SER A 26 3.61 14.60 -15.61
N THR A 27 4.17 13.39 -15.61
CA THR A 27 5.58 13.12 -15.98
C THR A 27 5.82 13.53 -17.43
N TYR A 28 4.91 13.20 -18.35
CA TYR A 28 5.07 13.52 -19.77
C TYR A 28 5.10 15.04 -20.00
N LEU A 29 4.29 15.79 -19.25
CA LEU A 29 4.27 17.24 -19.32
C LEU A 29 5.49 17.88 -18.65
N ALA A 30 5.96 17.34 -17.53
CA ALA A 30 7.04 17.92 -16.74
C ALA A 30 8.46 17.56 -17.24
N SER A 31 8.68 16.33 -17.71
CA SER A 31 9.97 15.85 -18.23
C SER A 31 9.73 14.79 -19.32
N PRO A 32 9.41 15.21 -20.56
CA PRO A 32 9.16 14.29 -21.67
C PRO A 32 10.39 13.45 -22.06
N ASP A 33 11.59 13.96 -21.76
CA ASP A 33 12.89 13.33 -21.99
C ASP A 33 13.34 12.40 -20.86
N LEU A 34 12.62 12.38 -19.73
CA LEU A 34 12.90 11.58 -18.54
C LEU A 34 14.28 11.85 -17.90
N ALA A 35 14.94 12.95 -18.24
CA ALA A 35 16.35 13.19 -17.90
C ALA A 35 16.64 13.26 -16.38
N ASN A 36 15.62 13.48 -15.56
CA ASN A 36 15.71 13.54 -14.10
C ASN A 36 14.75 12.59 -13.39
N GLU A 37 14.34 11.49 -14.04
CA GLU A 37 13.36 10.60 -13.44
C GLU A 37 13.94 9.82 -12.24
N TRP A 38 13.21 9.79 -11.13
CA TRP A 38 13.63 9.06 -9.93
C TRP A 38 13.42 7.55 -10.05
N ASN A 39 12.62 7.08 -11.01
CA ASN A 39 12.27 5.68 -11.13
C ASN A 39 13.53 4.83 -11.30
N ILE A 40 13.84 4.01 -10.28
CA ILE A 40 15.06 3.19 -10.21
C ILE A 40 15.19 2.28 -11.45
N LEU A 41 14.06 1.75 -11.94
CA LEU A 41 14.06 0.88 -13.12
C LEU A 41 14.46 1.63 -14.38
N GLU A 42 14.03 2.89 -14.53
CA GLU A 42 14.42 3.73 -15.66
C GLU A 42 15.92 4.05 -15.57
N ARG A 43 16.39 4.52 -14.41
CA ARG A 43 17.81 4.86 -14.19
C ARG A 43 18.76 3.68 -14.42
N TRP A 44 18.33 2.46 -14.12
CA TRP A 44 19.18 1.27 -14.21
C TRP A 44 19.09 0.57 -15.56
N LEU A 45 17.91 0.55 -16.18
CA LEU A 45 17.68 -0.23 -17.41
C LEU A 45 17.60 0.65 -18.67
N GLY A 46 17.46 1.98 -18.55
CA GLY A 46 17.43 2.90 -19.69
C GLY A 46 16.27 2.66 -20.66
N LEU A 47 15.16 2.06 -20.19
CA LEU A 47 14.03 1.65 -21.04
C LEU A 47 13.13 2.82 -21.45
N GLY A 48 13.39 4.03 -20.95
CA GLY A 48 12.59 5.24 -21.16
C GLY A 48 11.11 5.02 -20.84
N TRP A 49 10.24 5.60 -21.68
CA TRP A 49 8.78 5.54 -21.51
C TRP A 49 8.21 4.12 -21.41
N THR A 50 8.80 3.17 -22.14
CA THR A 50 8.32 1.78 -22.11
C THR A 50 8.54 1.15 -20.73
N GLY A 51 9.67 1.42 -20.09
CA GLY A 51 9.98 0.95 -18.73
C GLY A 51 9.06 1.57 -17.69
N ILE A 52 8.79 2.87 -17.79
CA ILE A 52 7.89 3.57 -16.87
C ILE A 52 6.47 3.01 -16.99
N ILE A 53 5.94 2.89 -18.21
CA ILE A 53 4.59 2.34 -18.43
C ILE A 53 4.50 0.91 -17.88
N ALA A 54 5.50 0.05 -18.15
CA ALA A 54 5.55 -1.30 -17.62
C ALA A 54 5.55 -1.32 -16.08
N ALA A 55 6.33 -0.46 -15.45
CA ALA A 55 6.38 -0.32 -13.99
C ALA A 55 5.04 0.11 -13.40
N LYS A 56 4.33 1.05 -14.05
CA LYS A 56 2.99 1.50 -13.61
C LYS A 56 1.95 0.39 -13.76
N VAL A 57 1.95 -0.33 -14.87
CA VAL A 57 1.05 -1.48 -15.09
C VAL A 57 1.28 -2.57 -14.04
N LEU A 58 2.54 -2.94 -13.79
CA LEU A 58 2.89 -3.93 -12.77
C LEU A 58 2.50 -3.46 -11.37
N GLY A 59 2.82 -2.21 -11.02
CA GLY A 59 2.47 -1.62 -9.73
C GLY A 59 0.96 -1.56 -9.50
N ALA A 60 0.19 -1.15 -10.51
CA ALA A 60 -1.27 -1.11 -10.46
C ALA A 60 -1.87 -2.52 -10.34
N TRP A 61 -1.35 -3.49 -11.09
CA TRP A 61 -1.78 -4.88 -11.00
C TRP A 61 -1.55 -5.46 -9.60
N MET A 62 -0.34 -5.28 -9.04
CA MET A 62 -0.02 -5.70 -7.67
C MET A 62 -0.94 -5.04 -6.65
N ALA A 63 -1.33 -3.78 -6.85
CA ALA A 63 -2.21 -3.05 -5.92
C ALA A 63 -3.62 -3.61 -5.92
N VAL A 64 -4.19 -3.85 -7.11
CA VAL A 64 -5.55 -4.38 -7.24
C VAL A 64 -5.62 -5.83 -6.76
N VAL A 65 -4.69 -6.68 -7.19
CA VAL A 65 -4.66 -8.09 -6.78
C VAL A 65 -4.35 -8.22 -5.29
N GLY A 66 -3.39 -7.45 -4.78
CA GLY A 66 -3.05 -7.41 -3.36
C GLY A 66 -4.23 -6.95 -2.49
N TYR A 67 -4.96 -5.92 -2.92
CA TYR A 67 -6.14 -5.46 -2.19
C TYR A 67 -7.29 -6.48 -2.23
N ALA A 68 -7.49 -7.15 -3.36
CA ALA A 68 -8.46 -8.24 -3.48
C ALA A 68 -8.14 -9.38 -2.51
N TYR A 69 -6.85 -9.75 -2.42
CA TYR A 69 -6.37 -10.74 -1.44
C TYR A 69 -6.63 -10.29 0.00
N TYR A 70 -6.29 -9.03 0.32
CA TYR A 70 -6.58 -8.44 1.63
C TYR A 70 -8.07 -8.55 1.99
N LEU A 71 -8.97 -8.10 1.10
CA LEU A 71 -10.41 -8.14 1.36
C LEU A 71 -10.91 -9.56 1.60
N HIS A 72 -10.37 -10.54 0.87
CA HIS A 72 -10.78 -11.94 1.00
C HIS A 72 -10.29 -12.59 2.32
N HIS A 73 -9.10 -12.24 2.81
CA HIS A 73 -8.45 -12.99 3.88
C HIS A 73 -8.28 -12.25 5.22
N HIS A 74 -8.46 -10.92 5.28
CA HIS A 74 -8.13 -10.14 6.47
C HIS A 74 -8.86 -10.59 7.75
N THR A 75 -10.13 -11.00 7.67
CA THR A 75 -10.90 -11.47 8.84
C THR A 75 -10.34 -12.77 9.42
N ALA A 76 -9.77 -13.64 8.58
CA ALA A 76 -9.14 -14.89 9.02
C ALA A 76 -7.82 -14.66 9.78
N CYS A 77 -7.30 -13.43 9.78
CA CYS A 77 -6.12 -13.02 10.54
C CYS A 77 -6.48 -12.34 11.87
N TYR A 78 -7.76 -12.19 12.19
CA TYR A 78 -8.19 -11.61 13.47
C TYR A 78 -8.00 -12.60 14.62
N PRO A 79 -7.53 -12.14 15.79
CA PRO A 79 -7.37 -12.99 16.97
C PRO A 79 -8.72 -13.36 17.60
N ALA A 80 -8.67 -14.17 18.66
CA ALA A 80 -9.81 -14.40 19.54
C ALA A 80 -10.31 -13.08 20.17
N PRO A 81 -11.61 -12.96 20.53
CA PRO A 81 -12.18 -11.77 21.18
C PRO A 81 -11.45 -11.34 22.46
N GLY A 82 -11.49 -10.03 22.77
CA GLY A 82 -10.99 -9.49 24.04
C GLY A 82 -9.53 -9.02 24.08
N MET A 83 -8.79 -9.07 22.97
CA MET A 83 -7.41 -8.54 22.92
C MET A 83 -7.38 -7.02 22.87
N ASN A 84 -6.43 -6.41 23.60
CA ASN A 84 -6.14 -4.98 23.49
C ASN A 84 -5.49 -4.62 22.14
N ARG A 85 -5.37 -3.32 21.85
CA ARG A 85 -4.85 -2.83 20.55
C ARG A 85 -3.41 -3.28 20.26
N SER A 86 -2.53 -3.29 21.26
CA SER A 86 -1.12 -3.66 21.07
C SER A 86 -0.99 -5.13 20.69
N ASP A 87 -1.66 -5.99 21.45
CA ASP A 87 -1.67 -7.44 21.22
C ASP A 87 -2.35 -7.80 19.90
N PHE A 88 -3.44 -7.09 19.55
CA PHE A 88 -4.07 -7.19 18.25
C PHE A 88 -3.08 -6.87 17.13
N CYS A 89 -2.37 -5.73 17.19
CA CYS A 89 -1.44 -5.35 16.12
C CYS A 89 -0.33 -6.39 15.95
N ARG A 90 0.22 -6.90 17.06
CA ARG A 90 1.26 -7.96 17.02
C ARG A 90 0.73 -9.24 16.41
N HIS A 91 -0.45 -9.70 16.83
CA HIS A 91 -1.08 -10.88 16.28
C HIS A 91 -1.46 -10.71 14.81
N PHE A 92 -2.02 -9.56 14.45
CA PHE A 92 -2.46 -9.30 13.08
C PHE A 92 -1.27 -9.23 12.10
N ALA A 93 -0.13 -8.70 12.55
CA ALA A 93 1.09 -8.65 11.75
C ALA A 93 1.78 -10.02 11.63
N PHE A 94 1.89 -10.78 12.73
CA PHE A 94 2.78 -11.94 12.81
C PHE A 94 2.09 -13.29 13.06
N GLY A 95 0.78 -13.28 13.34
CA GLY A 95 0.02 -14.46 13.76
C GLY A 95 0.21 -14.80 15.23
N ARG A 96 -0.17 -16.03 15.61
CA ARG A 96 0.09 -16.56 16.95
C ARG A 96 1.60 -16.77 17.14
N PRO A 97 2.17 -16.47 18.32
CA PRO A 97 3.52 -16.89 18.65
C PRO A 97 3.56 -18.43 18.63
N ALA A 98 4.22 -18.99 17.61
CA ALA A 98 4.40 -20.42 17.43
C ALA A 98 5.79 -20.82 17.94
N GLY A 99 5.95 -22.06 18.42
CA GLY A 99 7.27 -22.60 18.77
C GLY A 99 8.20 -22.66 17.55
N TRP A 100 9.53 -22.73 17.75
CA TRP A 100 10.51 -22.73 16.66
C TRP A 100 10.28 -23.86 15.62
N LEU A 101 9.83 -25.03 16.08
CA LEU A 101 9.44 -26.16 15.23
C LEU A 101 8.14 -25.91 14.43
N GLU A 102 7.17 -25.21 15.02
CA GLU A 102 5.93 -24.83 14.33
C GLU A 102 6.16 -23.73 13.29
N MET A 103 7.12 -22.83 13.51
CA MET A 103 7.54 -21.81 12.54
C MET A 103 8.13 -22.40 11.25
N GLN A 104 8.80 -23.56 11.33
CA GLN A 104 9.39 -24.23 10.16
C GLN A 104 8.36 -24.99 9.33
N CYS A 105 7.29 -25.52 9.95
CA CYS A 105 6.35 -26.43 9.32
C CYS A 105 4.99 -25.81 8.94
N HIS A 106 4.60 -24.66 9.51
CA HIS A 106 3.25 -24.12 9.29
C HIS A 106 3.21 -22.76 8.56
N LEU A 107 2.18 -22.64 7.70
CA LEU A 107 1.85 -21.50 6.83
C LEU A 107 1.16 -20.25 7.46
N PRO A 108 0.80 -20.13 8.77
CA PRO A 108 -0.05 -19.03 9.20
C PRO A 108 0.63 -17.67 9.03
N ALA A 109 1.95 -17.55 9.23
CA ALA A 109 2.68 -16.29 9.04
C ALA A 109 2.60 -15.74 7.60
N ARG A 110 2.54 -16.62 6.59
CA ARG A 110 2.48 -16.19 5.18
C ARG A 110 1.19 -15.45 4.86
N ARG A 111 0.05 -15.89 5.40
CA ARG A 111 -1.24 -15.22 5.16
C ARG A 111 -1.25 -13.82 5.75
N HIS A 112 -0.78 -13.67 7.00
CA HIS A 112 -0.69 -12.37 7.66
C HIS A 112 0.22 -11.40 6.89
N LEU A 113 1.36 -11.91 6.40
CA LEU A 113 2.25 -11.16 5.53
C LEU A 113 1.55 -10.72 4.23
N TRP A 114 0.91 -11.61 3.50
CA TRP A 114 0.24 -11.28 2.23
C TRP A 114 -0.96 -10.34 2.40
N VAL A 115 -1.72 -10.48 3.49
CA VAL A 115 -2.79 -9.53 3.85
C VAL A 115 -2.21 -8.14 4.10
N SER A 116 -1.09 -8.06 4.83
CA SER A 116 -0.41 -6.80 5.14
C SER A 116 0.20 -6.16 3.90
N LEU A 117 0.93 -6.94 3.10
CA LEU A 117 1.53 -6.49 1.84
C LEU A 117 0.45 -6.05 0.84
N GLY A 118 -0.64 -6.81 0.72
CA GLY A 118 -1.73 -6.50 -0.21
C GLY A 118 -2.41 -5.17 0.12
N TYR A 119 -2.67 -4.90 1.39
CA TYR A 119 -3.19 -3.59 1.80
C TYR A 119 -2.14 -2.48 1.65
N PHE A 120 -0.90 -2.74 2.05
CA PHE A 120 0.18 -1.77 1.99
C PHE A 120 0.39 -1.28 0.56
N TRP A 121 0.51 -2.19 -0.40
CA TRP A 121 0.77 -1.85 -1.79
C TRP A 121 -0.37 -1.07 -2.45
N ALA A 122 -1.62 -1.38 -2.07
CA ALA A 122 -2.77 -0.57 -2.47
C ALA A 122 -2.74 0.84 -1.84
N GLY A 123 -2.37 0.94 -0.57
CA GLY A 123 -2.20 2.23 0.11
C GLY A 123 -1.05 3.07 -0.44
N MET A 124 0.04 2.44 -0.89
CA MET A 124 1.19 3.12 -1.48
C MET A 124 0.88 3.84 -2.80
N GLN A 125 -0.29 3.61 -3.41
CA GLN A 125 -0.75 4.42 -4.55
C GLN A 125 -0.97 5.90 -4.16
N LEU A 126 -1.10 6.23 -2.86
CA LEU A 126 -1.03 7.61 -2.39
C LEU A 126 0.32 8.27 -2.71
N LEU A 127 1.42 7.52 -2.74
CA LEU A 127 2.72 8.03 -3.15
C LEU A 127 2.72 8.38 -4.64
N VAL A 128 2.05 7.58 -5.48
CA VAL A 128 1.89 7.88 -6.92
C VAL A 128 1.11 9.18 -7.13
N VAL A 129 0.04 9.40 -6.35
CA VAL A 129 -0.70 10.68 -6.36
C VAL A 129 0.19 11.85 -5.94
N TRP A 130 1.04 11.65 -4.92
CA TRP A 130 2.00 12.67 -4.49
C TRP A 130 2.98 13.00 -5.61
N VAL A 131 3.61 12.00 -6.22
CA VAL A 131 4.56 12.20 -7.33
C VAL A 131 3.89 12.93 -8.49
N ALA A 132 2.65 12.58 -8.84
CA ALA A 132 1.89 13.30 -9.86
C ALA A 132 1.69 14.78 -9.52
N ALA A 133 1.36 15.08 -8.26
CA ALA A 133 1.22 16.45 -7.79
C ALA A 133 2.55 17.22 -7.84
N ASP A 134 3.66 16.58 -7.46
CA ASP A 134 4.99 17.18 -7.58
C ASP A 134 5.36 17.49 -9.03
N ASN A 135 5.06 16.59 -9.97
CA ASN A 135 5.31 16.82 -11.39
C ASN A 135 4.51 18.02 -11.91
N LEU A 136 3.26 18.18 -11.48
CA LEU A 136 2.47 19.37 -11.81
C LEU A 136 3.06 20.66 -11.19
N LEU A 137 3.60 20.60 -9.96
CA LEU A 137 4.28 21.74 -9.36
C LEU A 137 5.58 22.09 -10.11
N LEU A 138 6.35 21.08 -10.52
CA LEU A 138 7.56 21.26 -11.33
C LEU A 138 7.27 21.95 -12.66
N LEU A 139 6.16 21.60 -13.33
CA LEU A 139 5.73 22.23 -14.57
C LEU A 139 5.55 23.76 -14.40
N HIS A 140 5.19 24.20 -13.19
CA HIS A 140 5.04 25.61 -12.84
C HIS A 140 6.29 26.23 -12.20
N GLY A 141 7.43 25.53 -12.22
CA GLY A 141 8.69 25.99 -11.62
C GLY A 141 8.68 25.98 -10.09
N ILE A 142 7.71 25.31 -9.46
CA ILE A 142 7.61 25.23 -8.00
C ILE A 142 8.33 23.97 -7.53
N VAL A 143 9.39 24.16 -6.74
CA VAL A 143 10.20 23.08 -6.18
C VAL A 143 10.15 23.14 -4.66
N SER A 144 9.93 21.99 -4.01
CA SER A 144 10.04 21.88 -2.55
C SER A 144 11.45 22.29 -2.09
N PRO A 145 11.58 23.12 -1.03
CA PRO A 145 12.90 23.48 -0.49
C PRO A 145 13.74 22.26 -0.12
N ILE A 146 13.13 21.19 0.39
CA ILE A 146 13.84 19.96 0.77
C ILE A 146 14.43 19.28 -0.48
N ARG A 147 13.70 19.27 -1.60
CA ARG A 147 14.17 18.69 -2.87
C ARG A 147 15.38 19.44 -3.41
N TYR A 148 15.44 20.76 -3.20
CA TYR A 148 16.59 21.58 -3.59
C TYR A 148 17.89 21.16 -2.87
N TYR A 149 17.81 20.79 -1.59
CA TYR A 149 18.99 20.37 -0.83
C TYR A 149 19.35 18.89 -1.05
N SER A 150 18.35 18.01 -1.14
CA SER A 150 18.56 16.58 -1.33
C SER A 150 17.32 15.90 -1.90
N GLU A 151 17.40 15.50 -3.17
CA GLU A 151 16.34 14.76 -3.85
C GLU A 151 16.08 13.39 -3.19
N LEU A 152 17.14 12.67 -2.81
CA LEU A 152 17.01 11.39 -2.09
C LEU A 152 16.28 11.57 -0.76
N SER A 153 16.67 12.56 0.05
CA SER A 153 16.04 12.80 1.36
C SER A 153 14.58 13.19 1.19
N TYR A 154 14.26 14.00 0.17
CA TYR A 154 12.90 14.38 -0.16
C TYR A 154 12.02 13.15 -0.45
N HIS A 155 12.44 12.27 -1.35
CA HIS A 155 11.67 11.07 -1.70
C HIS A 155 11.59 10.04 -0.57
N LEU A 156 12.64 9.92 0.26
CA LEU A 156 12.60 9.09 1.47
C LEU A 156 11.57 9.61 2.48
N ILE A 157 11.51 10.92 2.70
CA ILE A 157 10.51 11.54 3.60
C ILE A 157 9.10 11.31 3.07
N GLN A 158 8.85 11.54 1.78
CA GLN A 158 7.55 11.26 1.15
C GLN A 158 7.13 9.81 1.37
N SER A 159 8.03 8.88 1.07
CA SER A 159 7.80 7.44 1.23
C SER A 159 7.50 7.09 2.69
N ALA A 160 8.26 7.64 3.64
CA ALA A 160 8.08 7.39 5.07
C ALA A 160 6.74 7.95 5.59
N VAL A 161 6.34 9.15 5.15
CA VAL A 161 5.07 9.78 5.52
C VAL A 161 3.91 8.94 5.01
N VAL A 162 3.90 8.60 3.72
CA VAL A 162 2.84 7.80 3.11
C VAL A 162 2.78 6.41 3.76
N ALA A 163 3.91 5.74 3.93
CA ALA A 163 3.97 4.42 4.57
C ALA A 163 3.41 4.46 6.00
N SER A 164 3.77 5.47 6.78
CA SER A 164 3.25 5.66 8.15
C SER A 164 1.75 5.89 8.17
N MET A 165 1.22 6.72 7.26
CA MET A 165 -0.22 6.96 7.13
C MET A 165 -0.97 5.68 6.75
N VAL A 166 -0.45 4.92 5.79
CA VAL A 166 -1.03 3.66 5.34
C VAL A 166 -1.04 2.64 6.48
N MET A 167 0.07 2.47 7.19
CA MET A 167 0.17 1.56 8.34
C MET A 167 -0.76 1.96 9.48
N LEU A 168 -0.78 3.24 9.86
CA LEU A 168 -1.67 3.73 10.90
C LEU A 168 -3.13 3.46 10.55
N ARG A 169 -3.54 3.73 9.30
CA ARG A 169 -4.90 3.46 8.83
C ARG A 169 -5.20 1.97 8.77
N PHE A 170 -4.26 1.16 8.31
CA PHE A 170 -4.37 -0.30 8.23
C PHE A 170 -4.69 -0.92 9.60
N TYR A 171 -3.86 -0.64 10.60
CA TYR A 171 -4.05 -1.20 11.94
C TYR A 171 -5.26 -0.62 12.65
N THR A 172 -5.50 0.70 12.54
CA THR A 172 -6.65 1.35 13.19
C THR A 172 -7.98 0.85 12.61
N ALA A 173 -8.09 0.72 11.29
CA ALA A 173 -9.31 0.26 10.65
C ALA A 173 -9.59 -1.23 10.95
N ASN A 174 -8.55 -2.07 10.95
CA ASN A 174 -8.71 -3.49 11.27
C ASN A 174 -9.04 -3.70 12.75
N TYR A 175 -8.42 -2.95 13.68
CA TYR A 175 -8.75 -3.05 15.10
C TYR A 175 -10.22 -2.65 15.37
N ARG A 176 -10.70 -1.56 14.74
CA ARG A 176 -12.12 -1.16 14.86
C ARG A 176 -13.07 -2.24 14.36
N ARG A 177 -12.78 -2.88 13.21
CA ARG A 177 -13.58 -3.99 12.69
C ARG A 177 -13.56 -5.20 13.63
N TYR A 178 -12.39 -5.52 14.18
CA TYR A 178 -12.23 -6.58 15.16
C TYR A 178 -13.07 -6.34 16.42
N CYS A 179 -13.09 -5.12 16.97
CA CYS A 179 -13.91 -4.78 18.13
C CYS A 179 -15.41 -4.99 17.85
N VAL A 180 -15.90 -4.56 16.68
CA VAL A 180 -17.31 -4.75 16.29
C VAL A 180 -17.66 -6.23 16.19
N LEU A 181 -16.81 -7.04 15.53
CA LEU A 181 -17.05 -8.49 15.40
C LEU A 181 -17.01 -9.20 16.76
N SER A 182 -16.08 -8.80 17.64
CA SER A 182 -15.92 -9.39 18.97
C SER A 182 -17.14 -9.17 19.87
N GLN A 183 -17.91 -8.10 19.65
CA GLN A 183 -19.13 -7.81 20.39
C GLN A 183 -20.34 -8.64 19.91
N THR A 184 -20.29 -9.18 18.69
CA THR A 184 -21.43 -9.91 18.07
C THR A 184 -21.43 -11.41 18.34
N VAL A 185 -20.35 -11.96 18.88
CA VAL A 185 -20.29 -13.39 19.26
C VAL A 185 -20.73 -13.50 20.72
N PRO A 186 -21.91 -14.07 21.03
CA PRO A 186 -22.28 -14.32 22.41
C PRO A 186 -21.24 -15.26 23.02
N ALA A 187 -20.81 -14.96 24.25
CA ALA A 187 -20.04 -15.91 25.04
C ALA A 187 -20.93 -17.15 25.22
N PHE A 188 -20.61 -18.22 24.48
CA PHE A 188 -21.10 -19.53 24.84
C PHE A 188 -20.28 -19.95 26.05
N ASP A 189 -20.86 -19.75 27.22
CA ASP A 189 -20.41 -20.31 28.50
C ASP A 189 -20.57 -21.83 28.51
#